data_AF-K9QWV2-F1
#
_entry.id   AF-K9QWV2-F1
#
_cell.length_a   1.000
_cell.length_b   1.000
_cell.length_c   1.000
_cell.angle_alpha   90.00
_cell.angle_beta   90.00
_cell.angle_gamma   90.00
#
_symmetry.space_group_name_H-M   'P 1'
#
loop_
_entity.id
_entity.type
_entity.pdbx_description
1 polymer ?
#
loop_
_entity_poly.entity_id
_entity_poly.type
_entity_poly.pdbx_seq_one_letter_code
_entity_poly.pdbx_strand_id
1 'polypeptide(L)' 'MEDELRPEYDFAQMEGGVRGKYVERYRTKTNIVRLDPDVAEAFPNDEAVNNALRLLI' A
#
# COMPACT_ATOMS: atom_id res chain seq x y z
N MET A 1 10.44 -7.25 -20.86
CA MET A 1 9.39 -6.21 -20.84
C MET A 1 10.02 -5.05 -21.56
N GLU A 2 9.65 -4.85 -22.83
CA GLU A 2 10.14 -3.70 -23.59
C GLU A 2 9.61 -2.43 -22.93
N ASP A 3 10.46 -1.42 -22.86
CA ASP A 3 10.17 -0.16 -22.22
C ASP A 3 9.08 0.56 -23.03
N GLU A 4 7.84 0.56 -22.55
CA GLU A 4 6.67 1.18 -23.22
C GLU A 4 6.70 2.72 -23.13
N LEU A 5 7.70 3.29 -22.46
CA LEU A 5 7.85 4.72 -22.29
C LEU A 5 8.27 5.40 -23.60
N ARG A 6 7.58 6.49 -23.96
CA ARG A 6 7.98 7.32 -25.10
C ARG A 6 9.33 8.00 -24.80
N PRO A 7 10.21 8.22 -25.80
CA PRO A 7 11.57 8.74 -25.60
C PRO A 7 11.65 10.05 -24.80
N GLU A 8 10.62 10.88 -24.94
CA GLU A 8 10.43 12.17 -24.29
C GLU A 8 10.12 12.08 -22.78
N TYR A 9 9.86 10.88 -22.25
CA TYR A 9 9.69 10.62 -20.82
C TYR A 9 10.95 9.97 -20.21
N ASP A 10 12.08 10.67 -20.28
CA ASP A 10 13.26 10.28 -19.50
C ASP A 10 13.18 10.84 -18.07
N PHE A 11 12.64 10.03 -17.17
CA PHE A 11 12.53 10.37 -15.75
C PHE A 11 13.89 10.58 -15.06
N ALA A 12 15.01 10.11 -15.65
CA ALA A 12 16.36 10.37 -15.13
C ALA A 12 16.83 11.81 -15.42
N GLN A 13 16.28 12.46 -16.45
CA GLN A 13 16.57 13.85 -16.82
C GLN A 13 15.58 14.85 -16.21
N MET A 14 14.53 14.37 -15.52
CA MET A 14 13.56 15.26 -14.87
C MET A 14 14.17 15.94 -13.65
N GLU A 15 14.41 17.25 -13.76
CA GLU A 15 14.78 18.08 -12.63
C GLU A 15 13.67 18.11 -11.56
N GLY A 16 14.05 17.92 -10.29
CA GLY A 16 13.13 17.93 -9.15
C GLY A 16 12.35 16.63 -8.91
N GLY A 17 12.59 15.58 -9.72
CA GLY A 17 12.10 14.23 -9.45
C GLY A 17 12.80 13.61 -8.24
N VAL A 18 12.05 13.29 -7.18
CA VAL A 18 12.60 12.61 -5.98
C VAL A 18 12.01 11.21 -5.89
N ARG A 19 12.86 10.19 -6.09
CA ARG A 19 12.45 8.78 -5.91
C ARG A 19 12.00 8.57 -4.47
N GLY A 20 10.79 8.06 -4.30
CA GLY A 20 10.24 7.75 -2.99
C GLY A 20 9.82 8.96 -2.15
N LYS A 21 9.53 10.12 -2.76
CA LYS A 21 9.13 11.38 -2.09
C LYS A 21 8.10 11.24 -0.94
N TYR A 22 7.20 10.26 -1.02
CA TYR A 22 6.17 10.00 -0.02
C TYR A 22 6.25 8.61 0.64
N VAL A 23 7.29 7.82 0.36
CA VAL A 23 7.44 6.46 0.89
C VAL A 23 7.43 6.45 2.41
N GLU A 24 8.10 7.42 3.03
CA GLU A 24 8.15 7.49 4.49
C GLU A 24 6.80 7.87 5.11
N ARG A 25 6.04 8.76 4.45
CA ARG A 25 4.67 9.11 4.87
C ARG A 25 3.71 7.93 4.73
N TYR A 26 3.87 7.13 3.68
CA TYR A 26 3.11 5.90 3.49
C TYR A 26 3.44 4.89 4.60
N ARG A 27 4.73 4.69 4.93
CA ARG A 27 5.14 3.79 6.03
C ARG A 27 4.66 4.22 7.41
N THR A 28 4.60 5.53 7.68
CA THR A 28 4.21 6.06 9.00
C THR A 28 2.70 6.23 9.19
N LYS A 29 1.93 6.45 8.12
CA LYS A 29 0.48 6.72 8.23
C LYS A 29 -0.41 5.53 7.91
N THR A 30 0.16 4.41 7.51
CA THR A 30 -0.63 3.29 7.05
C THR A 30 -0.59 2.19 8.10
N ASN A 31 -1.57 2.19 9.00
CA ASN A 31 -1.81 1.13 9.98
C ASN A 31 -2.45 -0.10 9.29
N ILE A 32 -1.91 -0.50 8.13
CA ILE A 32 -2.38 -1.70 7.41
C ILE A 32 -1.76 -2.90 8.10
N VAL A 33 -2.62 -3.67 8.76
CA VAL A 33 -2.28 -4.97 9.32
C VAL A 33 -2.71 -6.02 8.31
N ARG A 34 -1.75 -6.81 7.80
CA ARG A 34 -2.05 -7.94 6.94
C ARG A 34 -2.48 -9.11 7.81
N LEU A 35 -3.69 -9.62 7.58
CA LEU A 35 -4.16 -10.87 8.20
C LEU A 35 -3.47 -12.07 7.54
N ASP A 36 -3.34 -13.15 8.29
CA ASP A 36 -2.95 -14.43 7.70
C ASP A 36 -4.07 -14.93 6.75
N PRO A 37 -3.73 -15.70 5.69
CA PRO A 37 -4.69 -16.04 4.64
C PRO A 37 -5.94 -16.78 5.12
N ASP A 38 -5.78 -17.68 6.08
CA ASP A 38 -6.86 -18.44 6.72
C ASP A 38 -7.79 -17.53 7.54
N VAL A 39 -7.22 -16.55 8.25
CA VAL A 39 -7.99 -15.55 8.98
C VAL A 39 -8.72 -14.62 8.00
N ALA A 40 -8.08 -14.21 6.91
CA ALA A 40 -8.70 -13.36 5.89
C ALA A 40 -9.88 -14.04 5.18
N GLU A 41 -9.83 -15.37 4.98
CA GLU A 41 -10.94 -16.13 4.39
C GLU A 41 -12.19 -16.13 5.29
N ALA A 42 -12.02 -16.05 6.61
CA ALA A 42 -13.12 -16.03 7.56
C ALA A 42 -13.87 -14.68 7.60
N PHE A 43 -13.28 -13.59 7.10
CA PHE A 43 -13.85 -12.25 7.21
C PHE A 43 -14.03 -11.59 5.83
N PRO A 44 -15.27 -11.18 5.45
CA PRO A 44 -15.55 -10.63 4.13
C PRO A 44 -15.04 -9.18 3.94
N ASN A 45 -14.85 -8.42 5.03
CA ASN A 45 -14.38 -7.04 5.00
C ASN A 45 -13.80 -6.60 6.36
N ASP A 46 -13.29 -5.37 6.40
CA ASP A 46 -12.71 -4.73 7.58
C ASP A 46 -13.72 -4.45 8.70
N GLU A 47 -14.97 -4.13 8.37
CA GLU A 47 -16.04 -3.95 9.35
C GLU A 47 -16.26 -5.22 10.19
N ALA A 48 -16.31 -6.38 9.54
CA ALA A 48 -16.49 -7.67 10.19
C ALA A 48 -15.32 -8.00 11.15
N VAL A 49 -14.07 -7.74 10.71
CA VAL A 49 -12.87 -7.94 11.55
C VAL A 49 -12.92 -7.03 12.78
N ASN A 50 -13.20 -5.74 12.59
CA ASN A 50 -13.20 -4.77 13.69
C ASN A 50 -14.29 -5.06 14.72
N ASN A 51 -15.48 -5.50 14.29
CA ASN A 51 -16.54 -5.88 15.22
C ASN A 51 -16.14 -7.10 16.05
N ALA A 52 -15.51 -8.11 15.46
CA ALA A 52 -15.03 -9.28 16.19
C ALA A 52 -13.94 -8.91 17.21
N LEU A 53 -12.96 -8.10 16.81
CA LEU A 53 -11.86 -7.69 17.71
C LEU A 53 -12.36 -6.83 18.88
N ARG A 54 -13.37 -5.98 18.67
CA ARG A 54 -13.98 -5.16 19.74
C ARG A 54 -14.66 -5.97 20.83
N LEU A 55 -15.06 -7.22 20.55
CA LEU A 55 -15.64 -8.10 21.57
C LEU A 55 -14.58 -8.70 22.51
N LEU A 56 -13.29 -8.57 22.17
CA LEU A 56 -12.17 -9.18 22.89
C LEU A 56 -11.38 -8.19 23.76
N ILE A 57 -11.72 -6.90 23.70
CA ILE A 57 -11.09 -5.80 24.44
C ILE A 57 -12.02 -5.24 25.52
#